data_AF-A0A958SH85-F1
#
_entry.id   AF-A0A958SH85-F1
#
_cell.length_a   1.000
_cell.length_b   1.000
_cell.length_c   1.000
_cell.angle_alpha   90.00
_cell.angle_beta   90.00
_cell.angle_gamma   90.00
#
_symmetry.space_group_name_H-M   'P 1'
#
loop_
_entity.id
_entity.type
_entity.pdbx_description
1 polymer ?
#
loop_
_entity_poly.entity_id
_entity_poly.type
_entity_poly.pdbx_seq_one_letter_code
_entity_poly.pdbx_strand_id
1 'polypeptide(L)'
;MNILAASSRQWHPEDEWILHGIQNLLQDVLAPPVNWVLFDKNPDLLRADGMLRRRTLHSNSYHHQSLIPFSMAIIAGSATWHNRGFETFYHLVARSKIPLFALGLGLPEDARALNKDELHCFKRRSTVITARDIAAKNYFRQYGLDAAMLPCPSLFAAKAQPTATNAQPRIGFVIDDHQAKVSPDHQTFLRELCRFIEHSSDSFDLQVFCPTVDEFMRFSSMFGERTHYSFEAREYPKL
;
A
#
# COMPACT_ATOMS: atom_id res chain seq x y z
N MET A 1 -18.47 -1.11 13.87
CA MET A 1 -18.15 -2.23 12.95
C MET A 1 -16.65 -2.40 12.85
N ASN A 2 -16.12 -3.63 12.93
CA ASN A 2 -14.67 -3.88 12.77
C ASN A 2 -14.39 -4.40 11.35
N ILE A 3 -13.44 -3.79 10.67
CA ILE A 3 -12.98 -4.20 9.34
C ILE A 3 -11.52 -4.63 9.42
N LEU A 4 -11.23 -5.83 8.93
CA LEU A 4 -9.85 -6.29 8.75
C LEU A 4 -9.37 -5.90 7.36
N ALA A 5 -8.45 -4.94 7.27
CA ALA A 5 -7.93 -4.46 5.99
C ALA A 5 -6.48 -4.93 5.79
N ALA A 6 -6.23 -5.72 4.75
CA ALA A 6 -4.88 -6.10 4.35
C ALA A 6 -4.24 -5.00 3.50
N SER A 7 -3.15 -4.43 4.00
CA SER A 7 -2.29 -3.45 3.34
C SER A 7 -0.90 -3.48 3.99
N SER A 8 0.08 -2.74 3.46
CA SER A 8 1.37 -2.54 4.14
C SER A 8 1.42 -1.16 4.76
N ARG A 9 2.11 -1.04 5.89
CA ARG A 9 2.50 0.23 6.46
C ARG A 9 4.02 0.37 6.44
N GLN A 10 4.50 1.55 6.07
CA GLN A 10 5.93 1.89 6.01
C GLN A 10 6.81 0.97 5.14
N TRP A 11 6.21 0.28 4.17
CA TRP A 11 6.97 -0.52 3.21
C TRP A 11 6.87 0.09 1.82
N HIS A 12 5.64 0.24 1.30
CA HIS A 12 5.36 1.03 0.11
C HIS A 12 4.26 2.06 0.42
N PRO A 13 4.53 3.37 0.37
CA PRO A 13 3.53 4.38 0.71
C PRO A 13 2.29 4.33 -0.20
N GLU A 14 2.44 3.84 -1.43
CA GLU A 14 1.31 3.59 -2.35
C GLU A 14 0.24 2.65 -1.78
N ASP A 15 0.63 1.64 -0.99
CA ASP A 15 -0.32 0.71 -0.36
C ASP A 15 -1.20 1.44 0.66
N GLU A 16 -0.62 2.38 1.40
CA GLU A 16 -1.33 3.21 2.37
C GLU A 16 -2.27 4.19 1.66
N TRP A 17 -1.84 4.77 0.54
CA TRP A 17 -2.69 5.61 -0.30
C TRP A 17 -3.89 4.86 -0.88
N ILE A 18 -3.69 3.61 -1.31
CA ILE A 18 -4.79 2.77 -1.80
C ILE A 18 -5.77 2.45 -0.67
N LEU A 19 -5.26 2.05 0.51
CA LEU A 19 -6.11 1.82 1.67
C LEU A 19 -6.86 3.08 2.07
N HIS A 20 -6.22 4.25 2.05
CA HIS A 20 -6.87 5.51 2.39
C HIS A 20 -7.99 5.88 1.40
N GLY A 21 -7.77 5.66 0.10
CA GLY A 21 -8.80 5.82 -0.92
C GLY A 21 -10.00 4.88 -0.71
N ILE A 22 -9.74 3.62 -0.33
CA ILE A 22 -10.80 2.67 0.05
C ILE A 22 -11.56 3.16 1.29
N GLN A 23 -10.86 3.66 2.31
CA GLN A 23 -11.48 4.21 3.50
C GLN A 23 -12.40 5.38 3.16
N ASN A 24 -11.96 6.31 2.32
CA ASN A 24 -12.77 7.43 1.87
C ASN A 24 -13.98 6.98 1.05
N LEU A 25 -13.83 6.02 0.14
CA LEU A 25 -14.95 5.44 -0.60
C LEU A 25 -15.99 4.79 0.32
N LEU A 26 -15.54 4.05 1.31
CA LEU A 26 -16.42 3.26 2.17
C LEU A 26 -17.01 4.07 3.32
N GLN A 27 -16.39 5.16 3.77
CA GLN A 27 -16.94 6.00 4.83
C GLN A 27 -18.33 6.56 4.46
N ASP A 28 -18.58 6.79 3.17
CA ASP A 28 -19.81 7.41 2.66
C ASP A 28 -20.98 6.41 2.61
N VAL A 29 -20.69 5.11 2.62
CA VAL A 29 -21.70 4.03 2.53
C VAL A 29 -21.83 3.20 3.80
N LEU A 30 -20.82 3.21 4.67
CA LEU A 30 -20.82 2.43 5.90
C LEU A 30 -21.32 3.25 7.08
N ALA A 31 -22.20 2.67 7.90
CA ALA A 31 -22.68 3.30 9.12
C ALA A 31 -21.55 3.42 10.17
N PRO A 32 -21.20 4.62 10.65
CA PRO A 32 -20.19 4.79 11.70
C PRO A 32 -20.72 4.29 13.07
N PRO A 33 -19.82 3.93 14.01
CA PRO A 33 -18.36 3.97 13.92
C PRO A 33 -17.77 2.76 13.18
N VAL A 34 -16.80 3.02 12.30
CA VAL A 34 -16.00 1.98 11.62
C VAL A 34 -14.60 1.94 12.23
N ASN A 35 -14.22 0.79 12.76
CA ASN A 35 -12.89 0.53 13.30
C ASN A 35 -12.08 -0.27 12.27
N TRP A 36 -11.01 0.34 11.77
CA TRP A 36 -10.12 -0.24 10.77
C TRP A 36 -8.93 -0.90 11.46
N VAL A 37 -8.85 -2.23 11.35
CA VAL A 37 -7.75 -3.02 11.87
C VAL A 37 -6.88 -3.46 10.71
N LEU A 38 -5.60 -3.08 10.75
CA LEU A 38 -4.67 -3.33 9.65
C LEU A 38 -4.11 -4.75 9.76
N PHE A 39 -4.37 -5.61 8.79
CA PHE A 39 -3.52 -6.79 8.58
C PHE A 39 -2.25 -6.32 7.86
N ASP A 40 -1.21 -6.04 8.63
CA ASP A 40 0.02 -5.42 8.12
C ASP A 40 0.94 -6.45 7.47
N LYS A 41 1.12 -6.31 6.16
CA LYS A 41 1.92 -7.20 5.32
C LYS A 41 3.36 -6.73 5.12
N ASN A 42 3.81 -5.70 5.84
CA ASN A 42 5.19 -5.23 5.72
C ASN A 42 6.16 -6.41 5.95
N PRO A 43 7.00 -6.78 4.97
CA PRO A 43 7.86 -7.96 5.03
C PRO A 43 8.88 -7.90 6.18
N ASP A 44 9.27 -6.70 6.63
CA ASP A 44 10.15 -6.54 7.80
C ASP A 44 9.47 -6.98 9.10
N LEU A 45 8.15 -6.92 9.14
CA LEU A 45 7.36 -7.44 10.23
C LEU A 45 7.18 -8.95 10.14
N LEU A 46 7.47 -9.59 9.01
CA LEU A 46 7.17 -11.01 8.76
C LEU A 46 8.42 -11.90 8.88
N ARG A 47 8.25 -13.04 9.53
CA ARG A 47 9.19 -14.17 9.52
C ARG A 47 9.14 -14.82 8.13
N ALA A 48 10.10 -15.71 7.85
CA ALA A 48 10.15 -16.48 6.60
C ALA A 48 8.90 -17.35 6.35
N ASP A 49 8.15 -17.67 7.42
CA ASP A 49 6.88 -18.40 7.40
C ASP A 49 5.64 -17.49 7.21
N GLY A 50 5.82 -16.19 7.01
CA GLY A 50 4.73 -15.23 6.85
C GLY A 50 4.02 -14.84 8.15
N MET A 51 4.50 -15.27 9.32
CA MET A 51 3.98 -14.84 10.62
C MET A 51 4.73 -13.59 11.13
N LEU A 52 4.07 -12.77 11.96
CA LEU A 52 4.72 -11.59 12.55
C LEU A 52 5.96 -11.95 13.40
N ARG A 53 7.09 -11.28 13.18
CA ARG A 53 8.37 -11.41 13.92
C ARG A 53 8.25 -10.96 15.37
N ARG A 54 7.49 -9.90 15.64
CA ARG A 54 7.29 -9.36 17.00
C ARG A 54 5.81 -9.37 17.36
N ARG A 55 5.49 -9.96 18.52
CA ARG A 55 4.12 -10.05 19.06
C ARG A 55 3.57 -8.72 19.59
N THR A 56 4.45 -7.76 19.90
CA THR A 56 4.13 -6.47 20.49
C THR A 56 4.71 -5.36 19.64
N LEU A 57 4.08 -5.08 18.50
CA LEU A 57 4.25 -3.81 17.82
C LEU A 57 3.15 -2.90 18.35
N HIS A 58 3.51 -1.71 18.80
CA HIS A 58 2.55 -0.70 19.24
C HIS A 58 1.87 -0.04 18.03
N SER A 59 1.14 -0.82 17.24
CA SER A 59 0.35 -0.35 16.11
C SER A 59 -1.08 -0.87 16.21
N ASN A 60 -2.01 -0.29 15.44
CA ASN A 60 -3.37 -0.83 15.27
C ASN A 60 -3.42 -2.03 14.31
N SER A 61 -2.30 -2.78 14.21
CA SER A 61 -2.21 -3.94 13.35
C SER A 61 -2.83 -5.16 14.04
N TYR A 62 -3.44 -6.03 13.24
CA TYR A 62 -3.98 -7.30 13.70
C TYR A 62 -2.84 -8.20 14.16
N HIS A 63 -2.97 -8.76 15.37
CA HIS A 63 -2.11 -9.83 15.85
C HIS A 63 -2.89 -11.13 15.84
N HIS A 64 -2.27 -12.25 15.46
CA HIS A 64 -2.96 -13.55 15.33
C HIS A 64 -3.66 -14.05 16.61
N GLN A 65 -3.41 -13.44 17.77
CA GLN A 65 -4.06 -13.76 19.05
C GLN A 65 -5.17 -12.77 19.43
N SER A 66 -5.41 -11.73 18.63
CA SER A 66 -6.43 -10.72 18.88
C SER A 66 -7.82 -11.33 18.69
N LEU A 67 -8.64 -11.37 19.75
CA LEU A 67 -10.03 -11.82 19.73
C LEU A 67 -10.97 -10.72 19.21
N ILE A 68 -10.69 -10.19 18.01
CA ILE A 68 -11.50 -9.13 17.42
C ILE A 68 -12.53 -9.77 16.47
N PRO A 69 -13.85 -9.64 16.74
CA PRO A 69 -14.87 -10.07 15.80
C PRO A 69 -14.90 -9.10 14.62
N PHE A 70 -14.54 -9.58 13.43
CA PHE A 70 -14.60 -8.81 12.19
C PHE A 70 -15.96 -8.95 11.51
N SER A 71 -16.43 -7.87 10.90
CA SER A 71 -17.66 -7.84 10.10
C SER A 71 -17.37 -8.01 8.61
N MET A 72 -16.14 -7.69 8.18
CA MET A 72 -15.70 -7.75 6.79
C MET A 72 -14.18 -7.84 6.73
N ALA A 73 -13.67 -8.48 5.69
CA ALA A 73 -12.28 -8.42 5.28
C ALA A 73 -12.12 -7.62 3.98
N ILE A 74 -11.07 -6.82 3.89
CA ILE A 74 -10.70 -6.02 2.71
C ILE A 74 -9.29 -6.37 2.29
N ILE A 75 -9.07 -6.52 0.99
CA ILE A 75 -7.75 -6.48 0.38
C ILE A 75 -7.61 -5.14 -0.33
N ALA A 76 -6.69 -4.29 0.15
CA ALA A 76 -6.30 -3.06 -0.54
C ALA A 76 -5.36 -3.42 -1.69
N GLY A 77 -5.83 -3.19 -2.93
CA GLY A 77 -5.22 -3.73 -4.13
C GLY A 77 -3.95 -3.03 -4.58
N SER A 78 -2.82 -3.49 -4.05
CA SER A 78 -1.53 -3.37 -4.73
C SER A 78 -1.09 -4.69 -5.34
N ALA A 79 -0.01 -4.72 -6.10
CA ALA A 79 0.49 -5.93 -6.75
C ALA A 79 1.07 -6.98 -5.77
N THR A 80 0.72 -6.93 -4.49
CA THR A 80 1.30 -7.79 -3.44
C THR A 80 0.26 -8.66 -2.73
N TRP A 81 -1.02 -8.61 -3.13
CA TRP A 81 -2.12 -9.40 -2.54
C TRP A 81 -1.96 -10.91 -2.67
N HIS A 82 -0.99 -11.34 -3.49
CA HIS A 82 -0.77 -12.72 -3.88
C HIS A 82 0.68 -13.13 -3.62
N ASN A 83 1.08 -13.10 -2.34
CA ASN A 83 2.39 -13.59 -1.89
C ASN A 83 2.25 -14.40 -0.58
N ARG A 84 3.36 -14.93 -0.06
CA ARG A 84 3.33 -15.75 1.18
C ARG A 84 2.88 -14.96 2.42
N GLY A 85 3.12 -13.66 2.47
CA GLY A 85 2.68 -12.81 3.58
C GLY A 85 1.15 -12.73 3.73
N PHE A 86 0.40 -13.10 2.68
CA PHE A 86 -1.07 -13.16 2.72
C PHE A 86 -1.64 -14.51 3.15
N GLU A 87 -0.85 -15.57 3.26
CA GLU A 87 -1.39 -16.91 3.51
C GLU A 87 -2.19 -16.96 4.81
N THR A 88 -1.68 -16.34 5.88
CA THR A 88 -2.37 -16.29 7.17
C THR A 88 -3.63 -15.41 7.15
N PHE A 89 -3.66 -14.38 6.30
CA PHE A 89 -4.87 -13.58 6.06
C PHE A 89 -5.95 -14.43 5.37
N TYR A 90 -5.62 -15.07 4.24
CA TYR A 90 -6.58 -15.92 3.54
C TYR A 90 -7.06 -17.08 4.40
N HIS A 91 -6.16 -17.67 5.18
CA HIS A 91 -6.50 -18.73 6.12
C HIS A 91 -7.53 -18.27 7.16
N LEU A 92 -7.34 -17.08 7.73
CA LEU A 92 -8.28 -16.46 8.66
C LEU A 92 -9.62 -16.20 7.99
N VAL A 93 -9.62 -15.58 6.80
CA VAL A 93 -10.85 -15.25 6.07
C VAL A 93 -11.62 -16.51 5.67
N ALA A 94 -10.94 -17.54 5.17
CA ALA A 94 -11.55 -18.81 4.75
C ALA A 94 -12.29 -19.51 5.90
N ARG A 95 -11.66 -19.53 7.09
CA ARG A 95 -12.21 -20.12 8.31
C ARG A 95 -13.29 -19.25 8.97
N SER A 96 -13.23 -17.94 8.76
CA SER A 96 -14.28 -17.03 9.17
C SER A 96 -15.49 -17.11 8.21
N LYS A 97 -16.64 -16.59 8.65
CA LYS A 97 -17.82 -16.42 7.80
C LYS A 97 -17.97 -14.99 7.28
N ILE A 98 -16.91 -14.18 7.35
CA ILE A 98 -16.97 -12.76 6.99
C ILE A 98 -16.87 -12.59 5.47
N PRO A 99 -17.57 -11.61 4.88
CA PRO A 99 -17.43 -11.28 3.47
C PRO A 99 -16.06 -10.68 3.17
N LEU A 100 -15.57 -10.93 1.95
CA LEU A 100 -14.32 -10.40 1.42
C LEU A 100 -14.58 -9.37 0.32
N PHE A 101 -13.94 -8.22 0.42
CA PHE A 101 -13.95 -7.16 -0.59
C PHE A 101 -12.52 -6.99 -1.11
N ALA A 102 -12.31 -7.31 -2.39
CA ALA A 102 -11.01 -7.19 -3.02
C ALA A 102 -11.03 -6.00 -3.98
N LEU A 103 -10.37 -4.91 -3.58
CA LEU A 103 -10.58 -3.59 -4.19
C LEU A 103 -9.31 -3.07 -4.88
N GLY A 104 -9.38 -2.87 -6.19
CA GLY A 104 -8.30 -2.30 -7.00
C GLY A 104 -7.14 -3.23 -7.26
N LEU A 105 -7.34 -4.55 -7.31
CA LEU A 105 -6.26 -5.52 -7.42
C LEU A 105 -5.45 -5.33 -8.72
N GLY A 106 -4.13 -5.24 -8.59
CA GLY A 106 -3.19 -5.36 -9.72
C GLY A 106 -2.50 -6.71 -9.73
N LEU A 107 -2.01 -7.17 -10.88
CA LEU A 107 -1.34 -8.47 -10.96
C LEU A 107 0.14 -8.33 -10.56
N PRO A 108 0.64 -9.10 -9.57
CA PRO A 108 2.09 -9.21 -9.31
C PRO A 108 2.86 -9.71 -10.54
N GLU A 109 4.08 -9.23 -10.72
CA GLU A 109 4.96 -9.72 -11.81
C GLU A 109 5.26 -11.22 -11.69
N ASP A 110 5.35 -11.73 -10.46
CA ASP A 110 5.62 -13.13 -10.12
C ASP A 110 4.34 -13.92 -9.76
N ALA A 111 3.19 -13.52 -10.32
CA ALA A 111 1.91 -14.14 -10.02
C ALA A 111 1.93 -15.68 -10.22
N ARG A 112 1.70 -16.41 -9.13
CA ARG A 112 1.58 -17.88 -9.13
C ARG A 112 0.13 -18.30 -9.33
N ALA A 113 -0.15 -19.61 -9.24
CA ALA A 113 -1.52 -20.08 -9.14
C ALA A 113 -2.11 -19.80 -7.74
N LEU A 114 -3.41 -19.50 -7.68
CA LEU A 114 -4.14 -19.40 -6.40
C LEU A 114 -4.07 -20.72 -5.63
N ASN A 115 -3.72 -20.65 -4.35
CA ASN A 115 -3.74 -21.76 -3.43
C ASN A 115 -5.19 -22.06 -2.97
N LYS A 116 -5.37 -23.13 -2.17
CA LYS A 116 -6.69 -23.58 -1.74
C LYS A 116 -7.46 -22.52 -0.94
N ASP A 117 -6.79 -21.82 -0.01
CA ASP A 117 -7.43 -20.82 0.86
C ASP A 117 -7.74 -19.54 0.09
N GLU A 118 -6.83 -19.09 -0.79
CA GLU A 118 -7.04 -17.98 -1.72
C GLU A 118 -8.26 -18.24 -2.62
N LEU A 119 -8.26 -19.37 -3.31
CA LEU A 119 -9.34 -19.75 -4.21
C LEU A 119 -10.67 -19.90 -3.47
N HIS A 120 -10.65 -20.47 -2.25
CA HIS A 120 -11.83 -20.54 -1.40
C HIS A 120 -12.35 -19.14 -1.04
N CYS A 121 -11.47 -18.23 -0.60
CA CYS A 121 -11.85 -16.87 -0.27
C CYS A 121 -12.50 -16.16 -1.47
N PHE A 122 -11.88 -16.22 -2.65
CA PHE A 122 -12.44 -15.59 -3.83
C PHE A 122 -13.75 -16.26 -4.29
N LYS A 123 -13.85 -17.59 -4.30
CA LYS A 123 -15.08 -18.28 -4.78
C LYS A 123 -16.24 -18.27 -3.80
N ARG A 124 -15.98 -18.19 -2.50
CA ARG A 124 -17.00 -18.43 -1.45
C ARG A 124 -17.20 -17.27 -0.50
N ARG A 125 -16.24 -16.36 -0.38
CA ARG A 125 -16.30 -15.22 0.56
C ARG A 125 -16.36 -13.88 -0.16
N SER A 126 -15.82 -13.79 -1.38
CA SER A 126 -15.81 -12.52 -2.09
C SER A 126 -17.22 -12.05 -2.40
N THR A 127 -17.50 -10.81 -2.05
CA THR A 127 -18.72 -10.08 -2.44
C THR A 127 -18.41 -9.17 -3.63
N VAL A 128 -17.19 -8.62 -3.68
CA VAL A 128 -16.72 -7.73 -4.73
C VAL A 128 -15.26 -8.09 -5.05
N ILE A 129 -14.96 -8.19 -6.33
CA ILE A 129 -13.60 -8.25 -6.86
C ILE A 129 -13.48 -7.17 -7.93
N THR A 130 -12.50 -6.29 -7.78
CA THR A 130 -12.19 -5.26 -8.77
C THR A 130 -10.72 -5.32 -9.13
N ALA A 131 -10.42 -5.14 -10.41
CA ALA A 131 -9.08 -5.16 -10.97
C ALA A 131 -8.75 -3.80 -11.59
N ARG A 132 -7.52 -3.32 -11.39
CA ARG A 132 -7.04 -2.04 -11.93
C ARG A 132 -6.37 -2.16 -13.30
N ASP A 133 -6.03 -3.37 -13.70
CA ASP A 133 -5.39 -3.67 -14.97
C ASP A 133 -5.98 -4.94 -15.62
N ILE A 134 -5.79 -5.05 -16.94
CA ILE A 134 -6.33 -6.15 -17.75
C ILE A 134 -5.67 -7.49 -17.37
N ALA A 135 -4.42 -7.48 -16.92
CA ALA A 135 -3.71 -8.68 -16.53
C ALA A 135 -4.37 -9.33 -15.29
N ALA A 136 -4.67 -8.54 -14.26
CA ALA A 136 -5.39 -8.98 -13.07
C ALA A 136 -6.79 -9.49 -13.40
N LYS A 137 -7.53 -8.79 -14.27
CA LYS A 137 -8.85 -9.27 -14.72
C LYS A 137 -8.77 -10.64 -15.37
N ASN A 138 -7.85 -10.80 -16.33
CA ASN A 138 -7.67 -12.06 -17.05
C ASN A 138 -7.20 -13.18 -16.12
N TYR A 139 -6.35 -12.85 -15.14
CA TYR A 139 -5.91 -13.78 -14.11
C TYR A 139 -7.09 -14.30 -13.28
N PHE A 140 -8.07 -13.47 -12.89
CA PHE A 140 -9.26 -13.97 -12.19
C PHE A 140 -10.17 -14.80 -13.08
N ARG A 141 -10.31 -14.40 -14.36
CA ARG A 141 -11.16 -15.09 -15.34
C ARG A 141 -10.77 -16.56 -15.53
N GLN A 142 -9.47 -16.90 -15.47
CA GLN A 142 -9.01 -18.29 -15.59
C GLN A 142 -9.54 -19.21 -14.48
N TYR A 143 -9.97 -18.65 -13.34
CA TYR A 143 -10.57 -19.38 -12.23
C TYR A 143 -12.11 -19.38 -12.24
N GLY A 144 -12.71 -18.81 -13.28
CA GLY A 144 -14.16 -18.60 -13.38
C GLY A 144 -14.67 -17.49 -12.45
N LEU A 145 -13.81 -16.53 -12.10
CA LEU A 145 -14.15 -15.36 -11.28
C LEU A 145 -14.27 -14.13 -12.19
N ASP A 146 -15.30 -13.32 -11.97
CA ASP A 146 -15.48 -12.06 -12.69
C ASP A 146 -15.00 -10.90 -11.81
N ALA A 147 -13.97 -10.20 -12.29
CA ALA A 147 -13.44 -9.01 -11.65
C ALA A 147 -13.85 -7.78 -12.47
N ALA A 148 -14.50 -6.82 -11.82
CA ALA A 148 -14.87 -5.57 -12.47
C ALA A 148 -13.62 -4.71 -12.72
N MET A 149 -13.50 -4.15 -13.93
CA MET A 149 -12.42 -3.19 -14.24
C MET A 149 -12.78 -1.82 -13.69
N LEU A 150 -12.04 -1.36 -12.70
CA LEU A 150 -12.20 -0.04 -12.09
C LEU A 150 -10.82 0.59 -11.85
N PRO A 151 -10.71 1.92 -11.81
CA PRO A 151 -9.44 2.56 -11.53
C PRO A 151 -8.96 2.26 -10.11
N CYS A 152 -7.67 2.50 -9.87
CA CYS A 152 -7.09 2.29 -8.56
C CYS A 152 -7.81 3.14 -7.48
N PRO A 153 -8.16 2.58 -6.31
CA PRO A 153 -8.82 3.31 -5.25
C PRO A 153 -8.03 4.51 -4.73
N SER A 154 -6.71 4.57 -4.94
CA SER A 154 -5.87 5.71 -4.58
C SER A 154 -6.36 7.04 -5.18
N LEU A 155 -7.11 7.02 -6.28
CA LEU A 155 -7.75 8.23 -6.82
C LEU A 155 -8.70 8.92 -5.83
N PHE A 156 -9.26 8.18 -4.88
CA PHE A 156 -10.17 8.70 -3.85
C PHE A 156 -9.45 9.05 -2.55
N ALA A 157 -8.11 8.97 -2.52
CA ALA A 157 -7.37 9.22 -1.30
C ALA A 157 -7.22 10.72 -1.01
N ALA A 158 -7.21 11.58 -2.03
CA ALA A 158 -7.28 13.02 -1.85
C ALA A 158 -8.74 13.47 -1.69
N LYS A 159 -9.05 14.19 -0.60
CA LYS A 159 -10.40 14.71 -0.33
C LYS A 159 -10.74 15.99 -1.10
N ALA A 160 -9.73 16.71 -1.59
CA ALA A 160 -9.89 17.92 -2.38
C ALA A 160 -8.73 18.07 -3.36
N GLN A 161 -9.02 18.60 -4.55
CA GLN A 161 -7.98 19.12 -5.43
C GLN A 161 -7.51 20.47 -4.86
N PRO A 162 -6.22 20.65 -4.59
CA PRO A 162 -5.70 21.97 -4.30
C PRO A 162 -5.99 22.87 -5.50
N THR A 163 -6.57 24.05 -5.26
CA THR A 163 -6.70 25.05 -6.31
C THR A 163 -5.29 25.49 -6.70
N ALA A 164 -4.94 25.40 -7.99
CA ALA A 164 -3.65 25.88 -8.46
C ALA A 164 -3.50 27.35 -8.06
N THR A 165 -2.56 27.61 -7.15
CA THR A 165 -2.19 28.98 -6.79
C THR A 165 -1.10 29.42 -7.77
N ASN A 166 -1.09 30.70 -8.14
CA ASN A 166 -0.05 31.31 -9.00
C ASN A 166 1.33 31.41 -8.31
N ALA A 167 1.66 30.45 -7.43
CA ALA A 167 2.95 30.37 -6.77
C ALA A 167 4.05 29.97 -7.77
N GLN A 168 5.31 30.27 -7.42
CA GLN A 168 6.47 29.78 -8.17
C GLN A 168 6.40 28.25 -8.36
N PRO A 169 6.90 27.71 -9.48
CA PRO A 169 6.93 26.28 -9.71
C PRO A 169 7.83 25.60 -8.68
N ARG A 170 7.21 24.96 -7.69
CA ARG A 170 7.88 24.06 -6.75
C ARG A 170 8.03 22.71 -7.44
N ILE A 171 9.21 22.10 -7.38
CA ILE A 171 9.46 20.79 -7.98
C ILE A 171 9.72 19.80 -6.85
N GLY A 172 8.86 18.77 -6.77
CA GLY A 172 9.02 17.66 -5.84
C GLY A 172 9.69 16.47 -6.51
N PHE A 173 10.77 15.96 -5.91
CA PHE A 173 11.40 14.70 -6.28
C PHE A 173 10.97 13.62 -5.29
N VAL A 174 10.27 12.59 -5.76
CA VAL A 174 10.05 11.38 -4.96
C VAL A 174 11.17 10.41 -5.29
N ILE A 175 12.02 10.09 -4.31
CA ILE A 175 13.17 9.21 -4.51
C ILE A 175 12.91 7.90 -3.79
N ASP A 176 12.56 6.88 -4.57
CA ASP A 176 12.45 5.49 -4.10
C ASP A 176 13.73 4.73 -4.48
N ASP A 177 14.55 4.44 -3.48
CA ASP A 177 15.77 3.67 -3.57
C ASP A 177 15.58 2.33 -2.85
N HIS A 178 14.85 1.42 -3.51
CA HIS A 178 14.75 0.02 -3.10
C HIS A 178 16.14 -0.62 -2.99
N GLN A 179 16.71 -0.63 -1.78
CA GLN A 179 18.07 -1.10 -1.49
C GLN A 179 18.34 -2.58 -1.83
N ALA A 180 17.31 -3.34 -2.24
CA ALA A 180 17.37 -4.78 -2.38
C ALA A 180 18.24 -5.28 -3.56
N LYS A 181 18.46 -4.48 -4.62
CA LYS A 181 19.28 -4.87 -5.79
C LYS A 181 19.96 -3.67 -6.44
N VAL A 182 20.98 -3.15 -5.76
CA VAL A 182 21.77 -2.04 -6.25
C VAL A 182 22.71 -2.51 -7.37
N SER A 183 22.37 -2.24 -8.63
CA SER A 183 23.34 -2.33 -9.73
C SER A 183 24.31 -1.12 -9.69
N PRO A 184 25.53 -1.24 -10.23
CA PRO A 184 26.42 -0.09 -10.40
C PRO A 184 25.79 1.07 -11.18
N ASP A 185 24.92 0.74 -12.14
CA ASP A 185 24.18 1.71 -12.95
C ASP A 185 23.17 2.49 -12.10
N HIS A 186 22.48 1.81 -11.18
CA HIS A 186 21.55 2.45 -10.25
C HIS A 186 22.25 3.45 -9.34
N GLN A 187 23.43 3.11 -8.81
CA GLN A 187 24.21 4.05 -7.99
C GLN A 187 24.74 5.25 -8.79
N THR A 188 25.06 5.03 -10.06
CA THR A 188 25.49 6.11 -10.94
C THR A 188 24.33 7.05 -11.23
N PHE A 189 23.17 6.50 -11.60
CA PHE A 189 21.94 7.26 -11.78
C PHE A 189 21.56 8.06 -10.53
N LEU A 190 21.56 7.43 -9.35
CA LEU A 190 21.25 8.13 -8.10
C LEU A 190 22.23 9.28 -7.81
N ARG A 191 23.53 9.08 -8.03
CA ARG A 191 24.52 10.16 -7.86
C ARG A 191 24.29 11.30 -8.84
N GLU A 192 23.99 10.99 -10.10
CA GLU A 192 23.69 12.00 -11.12
C GLU A 192 22.41 12.76 -10.81
N LEU A 193 21.36 12.07 -10.36
CA LEU A 193 20.12 12.68 -9.89
C LEU A 193 20.37 13.60 -8.70
N CYS A 194 21.14 13.17 -7.70
CA CYS A 194 21.47 14.00 -6.54
C CYS A 194 22.22 15.26 -6.95
N ARG A 195 23.23 15.14 -7.81
CA ARG A 195 23.94 16.30 -8.36
C ARG A 195 23.01 17.22 -9.12
N PHE A 196 22.12 16.67 -9.94
CA PHE A 196 21.13 17.47 -10.68
C PHE A 196 20.24 18.27 -9.74
N ILE A 197 19.75 17.65 -8.66
CA ILE A 197 18.93 18.32 -7.63
C ILE A 197 19.74 19.43 -6.95
N GLU A 198 20.99 19.16 -6.54
CA GLU A 198 21.85 20.18 -5.91
C GLU A 198 22.05 21.39 -6.82
N HIS A 199 22.46 21.17 -8.09
CA HIS A 199 22.72 22.26 -9.03
C HIS A 199 21.46 23.02 -9.44
N SER A 200 20.31 22.33 -9.50
CA SER A 200 19.04 22.96 -9.88
C SER A 200 18.41 23.74 -8.73
N SER A 201 18.85 23.51 -7.48
CA SER A 201 18.27 24.16 -6.31
C SER A 201 18.57 25.65 -6.19
N ASP A 202 19.56 26.15 -6.93
CA ASP A 202 19.83 27.59 -7.04
C ASP A 202 18.75 28.34 -7.87
N SER A 203 18.01 27.61 -8.71
CA SER A 203 17.04 28.18 -9.65
C SER A 203 15.58 27.81 -9.37
N PHE A 204 15.34 26.78 -8.56
CA PHE A 204 14.00 26.25 -8.28
C PHE A 204 13.82 25.95 -6.79
N ASP A 205 12.60 26.12 -6.28
CA ASP A 205 12.21 25.58 -4.97
C ASP A 205 12.04 24.06 -5.10
N LEU A 206 13.10 23.33 -4.75
CA LEU A 206 13.16 21.87 -4.82
C LEU A 206 12.88 21.23 -3.48
N GLN A 207 12.01 20.23 -3.49
CA GLN A 207 11.65 19.42 -2.32
C GLN A 207 11.93 17.95 -2.64
N VAL A 208 12.46 17.20 -1.68
CA VAL A 208 12.78 15.78 -1.81
C VAL A 208 11.88 14.99 -0.86
N PHE A 209 11.11 14.05 -1.39
CA PHE A 209 10.20 13.19 -0.64
C PHE A 209 10.74 11.77 -0.63
N CYS A 210 10.93 11.23 0.57
CA CYS A 210 11.44 9.88 0.79
C CYS A 210 10.29 8.96 1.21
N PRO A 211 9.96 7.91 0.43
CA PRO A 211 8.99 6.87 0.81
C PRO A 211 9.27 6.19 2.16
N THR A 212 10.55 6.00 2.50
CA THR A 212 11.01 5.25 3.68
C THR A 212 11.90 6.08 4.60
N VAL A 213 12.01 5.66 5.86
CA VAL A 213 12.88 6.32 6.85
C VAL A 213 14.36 6.15 6.50
N ASP A 214 14.75 5.03 5.89
CA ASP A 214 16.15 4.78 5.53
C ASP A 214 16.61 5.73 4.41
N GLU A 215 15.75 5.99 3.43
CA GLU A 215 15.97 7.01 2.41
C GLU A 215 16.01 8.41 3.02
N PHE A 216 15.10 8.72 3.95
CA PHE A 216 15.13 10.00 4.64
C PHE A 216 16.45 10.20 5.38
N MET A 217 16.92 9.22 6.13
CA MET A 217 18.20 9.30 6.84
C MET A 217 19.37 9.51 5.88
N ARG A 218 19.33 8.87 4.70
CA ARG A 218 20.35 9.06 3.66
C ARG A 218 20.29 10.45 3.05
N PHE A 219 19.13 10.91 2.58
CA PHE A 219 18.99 12.12 1.78
C PHE A 219 18.89 13.40 2.62
N SER A 220 18.41 13.34 3.87
CA SER A 220 18.39 14.48 4.78
C SER A 220 19.78 15.02 5.09
N SER A 221 20.79 14.13 5.12
CA SER A 221 22.19 14.53 5.27
C SER A 221 22.71 15.37 4.09
N MET A 222 22.09 15.21 2.91
CA MET A 222 22.48 15.85 1.66
C MET A 222 21.66 17.11 1.37
N PHE A 223 20.34 17.03 1.51
CA PHE A 223 19.44 18.14 1.14
C PHE A 223 18.87 18.93 2.33
N GLY A 224 19.11 18.48 3.57
CA GLY A 224 18.72 19.18 4.79
C GLY A 224 17.21 19.33 4.93
N GLU A 225 16.76 20.55 5.23
CA GLU A 225 15.33 20.89 5.45
C GLU A 225 14.43 20.69 4.22
N ARG A 226 15.02 20.45 3.04
CA ARG A 226 14.28 20.13 1.81
C ARG A 226 13.85 18.67 1.74
N THR A 227 14.34 17.81 2.63
CA THR A 227 13.99 16.40 2.67
C THR A 227 12.80 16.17 3.59
N HIS A 228 11.81 15.47 3.07
CA HIS A 228 10.54 15.19 3.72
C HIS A 228 10.32 13.70 3.82
N TYR A 229 9.87 13.28 4.99
CA TYR A 229 9.38 11.93 5.26
C TYR A 229 8.18 12.02 6.17
N SER A 230 7.17 11.24 5.87
CA SER A 230 6.09 10.99 6.80
C SER A 230 5.97 9.51 7.09
N PHE A 231 5.84 9.19 8.37
CA PHE A 231 5.43 7.86 8.82
C PHE A 231 4.03 7.50 8.31
N GLU A 232 3.13 8.48 8.24
CA GLU A 232 1.77 8.29 7.77
C GLU A 232 1.59 8.92 6.38
N ALA A 233 1.31 8.09 5.36
CA ALA A 233 1.19 8.57 3.98
C ALA A 233 0.17 9.72 3.81
N ARG A 234 -0.91 9.73 4.62
CA ARG A 234 -1.95 10.78 4.59
C ARG A 234 -1.46 12.17 5.00
N GLU A 235 -0.25 12.30 5.54
CA GLU A 235 0.30 13.59 5.97
C GLU A 235 1.10 14.28 4.85
N TYR A 236 1.52 13.56 3.81
CA TYR A 236 2.25 14.16 2.68
C TYR A 236 1.57 15.38 2.04
N PRO A 237 0.22 15.46 1.90
CA PRO A 237 -0.43 16.67 1.38
C PRO A 237 -0.28 17.93 2.25
N LYS A 238 0.24 17.79 3.48
CA LYS A 238 0.45 18.89 4.43
C LYS A 238 1.91 19.37 4.49
N LEU A 239 2.82 18.69 3.80
CA LEU A 239 4.26 18.98 3.78
C LEU A 239 4.61 19.99 2.67
#